data_AF-A0A6B0BGC9-F1
#
_entry.id   AF-A0A6B0BGC9-F1
#
_cell.length_a   1.000
_cell.length_b   1.000
_cell.length_c   1.000
_cell.angle_alpha   90.00
_cell.angle_beta   90.00
_cell.angle_gamma   90.00
#
_symmetry.space_group_name_H-M   'P 1'
#
loop_
_entity.id
_entity.type
_entity.pdbx_description
1 polymer ?
#
loop_
_entity_poly.entity_id
_entity_poly.type
_entity_poly.pdbx_seq_one_letter_code
_entity_poly.pdbx_strand_id
1 'polypeptide(L)'
;AMLIFRRKFTKEQRGSIIPNYVMGMSFITEGAIPFAAADPLRVIPSMMIGSGIGGAIALGLGSRITAPHGGIIVIVGTDGAHLLQTLIALVVGTLVSALIYGLIKPKLTETEIEASKSMDE
;
A
#
# COMPACT_ATOMS: atom_id res chain seq x y z
N ALA A 1 3.26 -1.84 -4.39
CA ALA A 1 4.35 -2.77 -4.77
C ALA A 1 3.94 -3.74 -5.87
N MET A 2 2.80 -4.44 -5.75
CA MET A 2 2.37 -5.48 -6.71
C MET A 2 2.14 -4.97 -8.15
N LEU A 3 1.68 -3.72 -8.29
CA LEU A 3 1.52 -3.07 -9.60
C LEU A 3 2.87 -2.79 -10.29
N ILE A 4 3.88 -2.38 -9.51
CA ILE A 4 5.21 -1.97 -10.01
C ILE A 4 6.12 -3.18 -10.23
N PHE A 5 6.17 -4.09 -9.25
CA PHE A 5 7.04 -5.27 -9.25
C PHE A 5 6.25 -6.55 -9.53
N ARG A 6 5.38 -6.53 -10.56
CA ARG A 6 4.42 -7.61 -10.85
C ARG A 6 5.07 -9.00 -10.86
N ARG A 7 6.27 -9.12 -11.43
CA ARG A 7 7.05 -10.37 -11.52
C ARG A 7 7.52 -10.96 -10.18
N LYS A 8 7.46 -10.21 -9.08
CA LYS A 8 7.83 -10.67 -7.73
C LYS A 8 6.64 -11.21 -6.92
N PHE A 9 5.44 -11.22 -7.47
CA PHE A 9 4.20 -11.66 -6.78
C PHE A 9 3.51 -12.79 -7.53
N THR A 10 2.95 -13.76 -6.79
CA THR A 10 2.20 -14.90 -7.33
C THR A 10 0.92 -14.43 -8.01
N LYS A 11 0.29 -15.28 -8.83
CA LYS A 11 -1.02 -14.95 -9.44
C LYS A 11 -2.10 -14.69 -8.39
N GLU A 12 -2.12 -15.46 -7.32
CA GLU A 12 -3.07 -15.31 -6.22
C GLU A 12 -2.93 -13.93 -5.54
N GLN A 13 -1.69 -13.53 -5.26
CA GLN A 13 -1.40 -12.19 -4.74
C GLN A 13 -1.80 -11.10 -5.74
N ARG A 14 -1.63 -11.32 -7.05
CA ARG A 14 -2.08 -10.37 -8.08
C ARG A 14 -3.61 -10.29 -8.19
N GLY A 15 -4.32 -11.40 -7.98
CA GLY A 15 -5.79 -11.42 -7.94
C GLY A 15 -6.35 -10.58 -6.78
N SER A 16 -5.62 -10.50 -5.67
CA SER A 16 -6.00 -9.68 -4.51
C SER A 16 -5.80 -8.17 -4.68
N ILE A 17 -5.21 -7.70 -5.80
CA ILE A 17 -4.91 -6.27 -6.00
C ILE A 17 -6.17 -5.40 -5.92
N ILE A 18 -7.21 -5.75 -6.69
CA ILE A 18 -8.44 -4.94 -6.76
C ILE A 18 -9.18 -4.94 -5.42
N PRO A 19 -9.47 -6.10 -4.79
CA PRO A 19 -10.09 -6.13 -3.46
C PRO A 19 -9.34 -5.32 -2.42
N ASN A 20 -8.01 -5.46 -2.36
CA ASN A 20 -7.19 -4.76 -1.37
C ASN A 20 -7.12 -3.25 -1.62
N TYR A 21 -7.20 -2.81 -2.88
CA TYR A 21 -7.28 -1.39 -3.19
C TYR A 21 -8.61 -0.78 -2.72
N VAL A 22 -9.74 -1.43 -3.03
CA VAL A 22 -11.06 -0.96 -2.60
C VAL A 22 -11.13 -0.90 -1.08
N MET A 23 -10.67 -1.96 -0.43
CA MET A 23 -10.66 -2.08 1.02
C MET A 23 -9.79 -1.01 1.68
N GLY A 24 -8.54 -0.83 1.21
CA GLY A 24 -7.64 0.20 1.73
C GLY A 24 -8.15 1.63 1.52
N MET A 25 -8.77 1.91 0.37
CA MET A 25 -9.43 3.20 0.14
C MET A 25 -10.63 3.44 1.07
N SER A 26 -11.30 2.39 1.51
CA SER A 26 -12.38 2.46 2.50
C SER A 26 -11.89 2.42 3.95
N PHE A 27 -10.59 2.57 4.19
CA PHE A 27 -9.96 2.49 5.52
C PHE A 27 -10.06 1.12 6.20
N ILE A 28 -10.24 0.07 5.42
CA ILE A 28 -10.26 -1.31 5.87
C ILE A 28 -8.88 -1.90 5.56
N THR A 29 -8.21 -2.47 6.56
CA THR A 29 -6.78 -2.88 6.49
C THR A 29 -6.57 -4.39 6.60
N GLU A 30 -7.67 -5.15 6.68
CA GLU A 30 -7.71 -6.58 6.86
C GLU A 30 -7.00 -7.32 5.71
N GLY A 31 -7.08 -6.79 4.49
CA GLY A 31 -6.36 -7.36 3.34
C GLY A 31 -4.85 -7.26 3.42
N ALA A 32 -4.30 -6.42 4.30
CA ALA A 32 -2.85 -6.33 4.52
C ALA A 32 -2.35 -7.35 5.54
N ILE A 33 -3.22 -7.84 6.44
CA ILE A 33 -2.88 -8.82 7.49
C ILE A 33 -2.21 -10.09 6.91
N PRO A 34 -2.76 -10.77 5.88
CA PRO A 34 -2.12 -11.98 5.36
C PRO A 34 -0.72 -11.72 4.77
N PHE A 35 -0.48 -10.52 4.24
CA PHE A 35 0.85 -10.15 3.72
C PHE A 35 1.84 -9.86 4.84
N ALA A 36 1.40 -9.16 5.89
CA ALA A 36 2.22 -8.92 7.07
C ALA A 36 2.51 -10.22 7.84
N ALA A 37 1.56 -11.16 7.89
CA ALA A 37 1.78 -12.47 8.50
C ALA A 37 2.76 -13.34 7.69
N ALA A 38 2.70 -13.29 6.36
CA ALA A 38 3.59 -14.05 5.49
C ALA A 38 5.02 -13.48 5.41
N ASP A 39 5.19 -12.15 5.50
CA ASP A 39 6.50 -11.49 5.39
C ASP A 39 6.61 -10.28 6.35
N PRO A 40 6.59 -10.49 7.68
CA PRO A 40 6.49 -9.42 8.68
C PRO A 40 7.70 -8.50 8.66
N LEU A 41 8.90 -9.07 8.55
CA LEU A 41 10.17 -8.36 8.61
C LEU A 41 10.36 -7.37 7.46
N ARG A 42 9.69 -7.57 6.32
CA ARG A 42 9.78 -6.66 5.17
C ARG A 42 8.55 -5.78 5.06
N VAL A 43 7.36 -6.33 5.26
CA VAL A 43 6.10 -5.58 5.11
C VAL A 43 6.00 -4.48 6.18
N ILE A 44 6.17 -4.82 7.46
CA ILE A 44 5.94 -3.88 8.55
C ILE A 44 6.90 -2.69 8.47
N PRO A 45 8.23 -2.86 8.37
CA PRO A 45 9.15 -1.72 8.31
C PRO A 45 8.95 -0.88 7.04
N SER A 46 8.68 -1.50 5.89
CA SER A 46 8.43 -0.76 4.65
C SER A 46 7.20 0.14 4.76
N MET A 47 6.12 -0.38 5.36
CA MET A 47 4.89 0.40 5.56
C MET A 47 5.08 1.50 6.60
N MET A 48 5.79 1.25 7.70
CA MET A 48 6.10 2.25 8.72
C MET A 48 6.92 3.42 8.16
N ILE A 49 7.93 3.13 7.34
CA ILE A 49 8.78 4.17 6.75
C ILE A 49 7.96 5.04 5.78
N GLY A 50 7.18 4.43 4.89
CA GLY A 50 6.39 5.21 3.94
C GLY A 50 5.22 5.96 4.58
N SER A 51 4.56 5.40 5.61
CA SER A 51 3.53 6.13 6.37
C SER A 51 4.13 7.27 7.20
N GLY A 52 5.32 7.07 7.79
CA GLY A 52 6.06 8.11 8.49
C GLY A 52 6.46 9.27 7.57
N ILE A 53 6.98 8.99 6.38
CA ILE A 53 7.32 10.01 5.38
C ILE A 53 6.06 10.73 4.87
N GLY A 54 4.99 9.99 4.57
CA GLY A 54 3.71 10.58 4.18
C GLY A 54 3.17 11.53 5.26
N GLY A 55 3.20 11.11 6.53
CA GLY A 55 2.80 11.93 7.66
C GLY A 55 3.67 13.18 7.84
N ALA A 56 4.99 13.04 7.72
CA ALA A 56 5.92 14.16 7.81
C ALA A 56 5.68 15.20 6.70
N ILE A 57 5.44 14.75 5.47
CA ILE A 57 5.11 15.63 4.33
C ILE A 57 3.74 16.31 4.55
N ALA A 58 2.73 15.56 4.99
CA ALA A 58 1.40 16.12 5.27
C ALA A 58 1.48 17.23 6.33
N LEU A 59 2.15 16.97 7.46
CA LEU A 59 2.34 17.94 8.53
C LEU A 59 3.20 19.13 8.08
N GLY A 60 4.28 18.88 7.34
CA GLY A 60 5.17 19.93 6.82
C GLY A 60 4.52 20.86 5.81
N LEU A 61 3.56 20.36 5.03
CA LEU A 61 2.77 21.17 4.10
C LEU A 61 1.59 21.89 4.77
N GLY A 62 1.29 21.58 6.03
CA GLY A 62 0.16 22.16 6.76
C GLY A 62 -1.19 21.50 6.48
N SER A 63 -1.20 20.28 5.91
CA SER A 63 -2.42 19.52 5.65
C SER A 63 -3.18 19.28 6.96
N ARG A 64 -4.43 19.74 7.01
CA ARG A 64 -5.36 19.48 8.13
C ARG A 64 -6.55 18.69 7.64
N ILE A 65 -6.68 17.50 8.20
CA ILE A 65 -7.87 16.66 8.08
C ILE A 65 -8.65 16.78 9.39
N THR A 66 -9.84 17.35 9.34
CA THR A 66 -10.71 17.52 10.52
C THR A 66 -11.54 16.27 10.82
N ALA A 67 -11.51 15.29 9.92
CA ALA A 67 -12.32 14.09 9.97
C ALA A 67 -11.63 13.00 10.83
N PRO A 68 -12.32 12.38 11.81
CA PRO A 68 -11.74 11.39 12.74
C PRO A 68 -11.62 9.98 12.15
N HIS A 69 -11.96 9.80 10.87
CA HIS A 69 -11.91 8.55 10.12
C HIS A 69 -10.90 8.64 8.98
N GLY A 70 -10.37 7.51 8.50
CA GLY A 70 -9.47 7.44 7.34
C GLY A 70 -10.18 7.07 6.03
N GLY A 71 -9.41 6.91 4.95
CA GLY A 71 -9.90 6.49 3.62
C GLY A 71 -10.12 7.64 2.62
N ILE A 72 -10.56 7.31 1.41
CA ILE A 72 -10.80 8.26 0.31
C ILE A 72 -11.93 9.25 0.63
N ILE A 73 -12.87 8.85 1.48
CA ILE A 73 -14.04 9.65 1.91
C ILE A 73 -13.60 10.93 2.65
N VAL A 74 -12.44 10.87 3.29
CA VAL A 74 -11.86 11.95 4.09
C VAL A 74 -11.47 13.17 3.26
N ILE A 75 -11.20 12.96 1.97
CA ILE A 75 -10.92 14.00 0.99
C ILE A 75 -12.13 14.94 0.85
N VAL A 76 -13.37 14.44 1.02
CA VAL A 76 -14.58 15.28 0.99
C VAL A 76 -14.70 16.19 2.21
N GLY A 77 -14.13 15.79 3.35
CA GLY A 77 -14.11 16.56 4.60
C GLY A 77 -12.83 17.37 4.83
N THR A 78 -11.91 17.37 3.87
CA THR A 78 -10.64 18.12 3.96
C THR A 78 -10.84 19.54 3.46
N ASP A 79 -10.21 20.50 4.11
CA ASP A 79 -10.24 21.91 3.69
C ASP A 79 -9.71 22.03 2.23
N GLY A 80 -10.52 22.61 1.35
CA GLY A 80 -10.26 22.60 -0.11
C GLY A 80 -8.92 23.21 -0.49
N ALA A 81 -8.41 24.14 0.34
CA ALA A 81 -7.10 24.78 0.15
C ALA A 81 -5.91 23.82 0.37
N HIS A 82 -6.08 22.76 1.17
CA HIS A 82 -5.01 21.84 1.56
C HIS A 82 -5.18 20.42 0.98
N LEU A 83 -6.30 20.16 0.32
CA LEU A 83 -6.62 18.89 -0.36
C LEU A 83 -5.47 18.36 -1.24
N LEU A 84 -4.86 19.24 -2.03
CA LEU A 84 -3.78 18.88 -2.94
C LEU A 84 -2.53 18.43 -2.18
N GLN A 85 -2.21 19.07 -1.06
CA GLN A 85 -1.08 18.72 -0.22
C GLN A 85 -1.29 17.36 0.45
N THR A 86 -2.50 17.08 0.92
CA THR A 86 -2.91 15.79 1.48
C THR A 86 -2.76 14.67 0.45
N LEU A 87 -3.22 14.91 -0.78
CA LEU A 87 -3.09 13.94 -1.87
C LEU A 87 -1.63 13.67 -2.24
N ILE A 88 -0.81 14.72 -2.33
CA ILE A 88 0.63 14.57 -2.60
C ILE A 88 1.28 13.75 -1.49
N ALA A 89 1.03 14.07 -0.23
CA ALA A 89 1.57 13.34 0.92
C ALA A 89 1.15 11.85 0.92
N LEU A 90 -0.13 11.57 0.63
CA LEU A 90 -0.66 10.22 0.52
C LEU A 90 0.01 9.44 -0.61
N VAL A 91 0.10 10.02 -1.81
CA VAL A 91 0.72 9.38 -2.97
C VAL A 91 2.20 9.12 -2.72
N VAL A 92 2.93 10.10 -2.18
CA VAL A 92 4.36 9.94 -1.89
C VAL A 92 4.58 8.86 -0.84
N GLY A 93 3.84 8.87 0.27
CA GLY A 93 3.96 7.81 1.30
C GLY A 93 3.65 6.42 0.74
N THR A 94 2.60 6.30 -0.08
CA THR A 94 2.22 5.04 -0.72
C THR A 94 3.29 4.54 -1.69
N LEU A 95 3.87 5.44 -2.50
CA LEU A 95 4.95 5.13 -3.43
C LEU A 95 6.21 4.70 -2.70
N VAL A 96 6.59 5.39 -1.62
CA VAL A 96 7.77 5.02 -0.82
C VAL A 96 7.59 3.63 -0.20
N SER A 97 6.45 3.36 0.44
CA SER A 97 6.12 2.02 0.96
C SER A 97 6.19 0.96 -0.14
N ALA A 98 5.62 1.26 -1.31
CA ALA A 98 5.59 0.34 -2.45
C ALA A 98 6.97 0.07 -3.04
N LEU A 99 7.84 1.06 -3.09
CA LEU A 99 9.21 0.97 -3.59
C LEU A 99 10.10 0.21 -2.63
N ILE A 100 10.10 0.58 -1.34
CA ILE A 100 10.90 -0.11 -0.31
C ILE A 100 10.53 -1.60 -0.28
N TYR A 101 9.24 -1.91 -0.13
CA TYR A 101 8.80 -3.30 -0.09
C TYR A 101 9.10 -4.04 -1.40
N GLY A 102 8.85 -3.40 -2.54
CA GLY A 102 9.07 -3.99 -3.86
C GLY A 102 10.55 -4.24 -4.19
N LEU A 103 11.47 -3.41 -3.69
CA LEU A 103 12.90 -3.58 -3.85
C LEU A 103 13.44 -4.69 -2.95
N ILE A 104 13.06 -4.69 -1.67
CA ILE A 104 13.53 -5.66 -0.67
C ILE A 104 12.96 -7.06 -0.92
N LYS A 105 11.71 -7.17 -1.42
CA LYS A 105 11.10 -8.47 -1.70
C LYS A 105 11.94 -9.23 -2.74
N PRO A 106 12.34 -10.49 -2.49
CA PRO A 106 13.06 -11.30 -3.47
C PRO A 106 12.18 -11.66 -4.68
N LYS A 107 12.81 -12.18 -5.73
CA LYS A 107 12.06 -12.81 -6.84
C LYS A 107 11.38 -14.08 -6.32
N LEU A 108 10.27 -14.45 -6.95
CA LEU A 108 9.58 -15.71 -6.65
C LEU A 108 10.53 -16.89 -6.86
N THR A 109 10.44 -17.85 -5.96
CA THR A 109 11.13 -19.15 -6.03
C THR A 109 10.51 -20.00 -7.14
N GLU A 110 11.26 -20.94 -7.72
CA GLU A 110 10.74 -21.87 -8.75
C GLU A 110 9.48 -22.60 -8.28
N THR A 111 9.43 -23.02 -7.02
CA THR A 111 8.26 -23.67 -6.40
C THR A 111 7.02 -22.77 -6.38
N GLU A 112 7.18 -21.46 -6.16
CA GLU A 112 6.06 -20.49 -6.16
C GLU A 112 5.62 -20.16 -7.60
N ILE A 113 6.51 -20.28 -8.57
CA ILE A 113 6.22 -20.11 -9.99
C ILE A 113 5.46 -21.33 -10.52
N GLU A 114 5.85 -22.54 -10.13
CA GLU A 114 5.16 -23.79 -10.49
C GLU A 114 3.77 -23.88 -9.87
N ALA A 115 3.61 -23.58 -8.59
CA ALA A 115 2.30 -23.48 -7.94
C ALA A 115 1.39 -22.44 -8.62
N SER A 116 1.98 -21.40 -9.22
CA SER A 116 1.24 -20.40 -9.99
C SER A 116 0.89 -20.85 -11.42
N LYS A 117 1.51 -21.91 -11.96
CA LYS A 117 1.23 -22.47 -13.29
C LYS A 117 0.18 -23.58 -13.24
N SER A 118 0.20 -24.43 -12.21
CA SER A 118 -0.77 -25.53 -12.01
C SER A 118 -2.23 -25.10 -11.79
N MET A 119 -2.48 -23.79 -11.78
CA MET A 119 -3.79 -23.18 -11.60
C MET A 119 -4.35 -22.59 -12.90
N ASP A 120 -3.56 -22.60 -13.99
CA ASP A 120 -4.05 -22.31 -15.35
C ASP A 120 -4.58 -23.56 -16.08
N GLU A 121 -4.20 -24.76 -15.60
CA GLU A 121 -4.72 -26.05 -16.06
C GLU A 121 -6.00 -26.42 -15.30
#